data_AF-A0AAD9V609-F1
#
_entry.id   AF-A0AAD9V609-F1
#
_cell.length_a   1.000
_cell.length_b   1.000
_cell.length_c   1.000
_cell.angle_alpha   90.00
_cell.angle_beta   90.00
_cell.angle_gamma   90.00
#
_symmetry.space_group_name_H-M   'P 1'
#
loop_
_entity.id
_entity.type
_entity.pdbx_description
1 polymer ?
#
loop_
_entity_poly.entity_id
_entity_poly.type
_entity_poly.pdbx_seq_one_letter_code
_entity_poly.pdbx_strand_id
1 'polypeptide(L)'
;MASLATVRDALLISRCTDIIDDVEFACLYDANSSRLTFPYYKFERFDIDAWDESECWTELRFGRQDEIVCSQRSVCEGMEGMCILLKRLAYPCRYTDMVPRFGRNTTELCLIFNEMQDLIYTTHSHRLKNWDRNPFLQPYQLHRYADAIHLQGSPLENCFGFVDGTVRSIARPTKNQRLMYNGHKRVHAIKVQSVVTPNGLVANLSGPFEGKRHDSTILQESGLLTDLCSLLQWGATLFVW
;
A
#
# COMPACT_ATOMS: atom_id res chain seq x y z
N MET A 1 4.81 19.44 29.84
CA MET A 1 3.63 20.13 29.28
C MET A 1 2.43 19.20 29.41
N ALA A 2 1.30 19.67 29.95
CA ALA A 2 0.10 18.86 30.06
C ALA A 2 -0.48 18.55 28.67
N SER A 3 -1.05 17.36 28.48
CA SER A 3 -1.71 17.00 27.23
C SER A 3 -3.03 17.76 27.09
N LEU A 4 -3.52 17.97 25.86
CA LEU A 4 -4.84 18.57 25.61
C LEU A 4 -5.97 17.81 26.34
N ALA A 5 -5.82 16.49 26.53
CA ALA A 5 -6.77 15.70 27.32
C ALA A 5 -6.77 16.12 28.80
N THR A 6 -5.59 16.21 29.41
CA THR A 6 -5.42 16.63 30.80
C THR A 6 -5.96 18.03 31.05
N VAL A 7 -5.79 18.95 30.09
CA VAL A 7 -6.34 20.31 30.18
C VAL A 7 -7.86 20.29 30.12
N ARG A 8 -8.47 19.46 29.24
CA ARG A 8 -9.93 19.33 29.16
C ARG A 8 -10.55 18.71 30.42
N ASP A 9 -9.91 17.70 31.00
CA ASP A 9 -10.38 17.11 32.27
C ASP A 9 -10.34 18.14 33.40
N ALA A 10 -9.28 18.95 33.46
CA ALA A 10 -9.18 20.06 34.40
C ALA A 10 -10.26 21.13 34.16
N LEU A 11 -10.57 21.48 32.90
CA LEU A 11 -11.63 22.43 32.57
C LEU A 11 -13.02 21.90 32.97
N LEU A 12 -13.29 20.61 32.80
CA LEU A 12 -14.52 19.95 33.26
C LEU A 12 -14.65 20.02 34.78
N ILE A 13 -13.57 19.70 35.50
CA ILE A 13 -13.55 19.79 36.97
C ILE A 13 -13.78 21.24 37.41
N SER A 14 -13.06 22.20 36.82
CA SER A 14 -13.21 23.63 37.12
C SER A 14 -14.61 24.16 36.86
N ARG A 15 -15.30 23.66 35.82
CA ARG A 15 -16.70 24.01 35.56
C ARG A 15 -17.64 23.40 36.61
N CYS A 16 -17.41 22.14 36.99
CA CYS A 16 -18.20 21.44 38.01
C CYS A 16 -18.00 22.01 39.42
N THR A 17 -16.87 22.66 39.68
CA THR A 17 -16.57 23.33 40.95
C THR A 17 -16.84 24.84 40.91
N ASP A 18 -17.50 25.33 39.86
CA ASP A 18 -17.84 26.75 39.63
C ASP A 18 -16.64 27.71 39.72
N ILE A 19 -15.44 27.22 39.37
CA ILE A 19 -14.22 28.03 39.25
C ILE A 19 -14.25 28.86 37.97
N ILE A 20 -14.88 28.34 36.91
CA ILE A 20 -15.08 29.01 35.63
C ILE A 20 -16.55 28.97 35.24
N ASP A 21 -17.02 29.99 34.54
CA ASP A 21 -18.40 30.06 34.06
C ASP A 21 -18.64 29.27 32.75
N ASP A 22 -19.88 29.19 32.30
CA ASP A 22 -20.25 28.47 31.07
C ASP A 22 -19.59 29.05 29.80
N VAL A 23 -19.35 30.36 29.77
CA VAL A 23 -18.77 31.06 28.62
C VAL A 23 -17.27 30.83 28.57
N GLU A 24 -16.60 30.95 29.72
CA GLU A 24 -15.19 30.64 29.90
C GLU A 24 -14.91 29.15 29.62
N PHE A 25 -15.76 28.26 30.13
CA PHE A 25 -15.68 26.84 29.82
C PHE A 25 -15.82 26.59 28.32
N ALA A 26 -16.84 27.14 27.66
CA ALA A 26 -17.03 26.94 26.23
C ALA A 26 -15.82 27.43 25.40
N CYS A 27 -15.32 28.63 25.69
CA CYS A 27 -14.17 29.20 24.99
C CYS A 27 -12.88 28.41 25.23
N LEU A 28 -12.59 28.05 26.48
CA LEU A 28 -11.37 27.31 26.84
C LEU A 28 -11.45 25.86 26.36
N TYR A 29 -12.62 25.24 26.42
CA TYR A 29 -12.83 23.86 25.96
C TYR A 29 -12.69 23.77 24.44
N ASP A 30 -13.23 24.73 23.68
CA ASP A 30 -13.07 24.78 22.22
C ASP A 30 -11.61 25.09 21.81
N ALA A 31 -10.97 26.05 22.47
CA ALA A 31 -9.55 26.37 22.24
C ALA A 31 -8.61 25.18 22.54
N ASN A 32 -9.02 24.28 23.44
CA ASN A 32 -8.30 23.05 23.78
C ASN A 32 -8.91 21.80 23.11
N SER A 33 -9.83 21.98 22.16
CA SER A 33 -10.37 20.92 21.33
C SER A 33 -9.60 20.85 20.01
N SER A 34 -8.84 19.76 19.83
CA SER A 34 -8.37 19.40 18.50
C SER A 34 -9.53 18.85 17.66
N ARG A 35 -9.41 18.93 16.31
CA ARG A 35 -10.31 18.26 15.35
C ARG A 35 -10.77 16.91 15.90
N LEU A 36 -12.10 16.68 15.96
CA LEU A 36 -12.78 15.46 16.43
C LEU A 36 -11.78 14.32 16.70
N THR A 37 -11.29 14.26 17.93
CA THR A 37 -10.35 13.23 18.33
C THR A 37 -11.16 11.94 18.47
N PHE A 38 -10.97 11.01 17.52
CA PHE A 38 -11.50 9.66 17.68
C PHE A 38 -10.95 9.11 19.01
N PRO A 39 -11.81 8.63 19.92
CA PRO A 39 -11.40 8.25 21.27
C PRO A 39 -10.70 6.88 21.24
N TYR A 40 -9.56 6.81 20.56
CA TYR A 40 -8.81 5.57 20.32
C TYR A 40 -8.44 4.85 21.63
N TYR A 41 -8.20 5.60 22.70
CA TYR A 41 -7.92 5.11 24.06
C TYR A 41 -9.09 4.35 24.70
N LYS A 42 -10.29 4.37 24.10
CA LYS A 42 -11.43 3.55 24.54
C LYS A 42 -11.44 2.15 23.94
N PHE A 43 -10.57 1.89 22.97
CA PHE A 43 -10.45 0.59 22.32
C PHE A 43 -9.19 -0.11 22.81
N GLU A 44 -9.29 -1.42 22.98
CA GLU A 44 -8.14 -2.26 23.28
C GLU A 44 -7.16 -2.24 22.11
N ARG A 45 -5.88 -2.45 22.40
CA ARG A 45 -4.86 -2.60 21.36
C ARG A 45 -5.15 -3.87 20.57
N PHE A 46 -4.77 -3.85 19.29
CA PHE A 46 -4.89 -5.05 18.46
C PHE A 46 -4.07 -6.20 19.03
N ASP A 47 -4.71 -7.35 19.16
CA ASP A 47 -4.10 -8.62 19.53
C ASP A 47 -4.56 -9.67 18.50
N ILE A 48 -3.62 -10.22 17.74
CA ILE A 48 -3.93 -11.23 16.73
C ILE A 48 -4.21 -12.60 17.36
N ASP A 49 -3.69 -12.87 18.56
CA ASP A 49 -3.94 -14.13 19.27
C ASP A 49 -5.39 -14.26 19.73
N ALA A 50 -6.10 -13.14 19.86
CA ALA A 50 -7.51 -13.11 20.21
C ALA A 50 -8.45 -13.44 19.03
N TRP A 51 -7.93 -13.56 17.80
CA TRP A 51 -8.74 -13.71 16.59
C TRP A 51 -8.75 -15.14 16.09
N ASP A 52 -9.90 -15.58 15.59
CA ASP A 52 -9.97 -16.86 14.89
C ASP A 52 -9.42 -16.76 13.45
N GLU A 53 -9.19 -17.91 12.82
CA GLU A 53 -8.61 -17.98 11.48
C GLU A 53 -9.55 -17.35 10.41
N SER A 54 -10.86 -17.46 10.59
CA SER A 54 -11.85 -16.89 9.67
C SER A 54 -11.85 -15.35 9.73
N GLU A 55 -11.77 -14.78 10.93
CA GLU A 55 -11.63 -13.35 11.14
C GLU A 55 -10.30 -12.84 10.56
N CYS A 56 -9.20 -13.54 10.81
CA CYS A 56 -7.90 -13.22 10.23
C CYS A 56 -7.94 -13.22 8.71
N TRP A 57 -8.51 -14.25 8.08
CA TRP A 57 -8.62 -14.27 6.61
C TRP A 57 -9.57 -13.20 6.08
N THR A 58 -10.70 -12.94 6.75
CA THR A 58 -11.72 -11.98 6.29
C THR A 58 -11.19 -10.55 6.29
N GLU A 59 -10.49 -10.18 7.36
CA GLU A 59 -10.09 -8.81 7.63
C GLU A 59 -8.63 -8.53 7.25
N LEU A 60 -7.75 -9.53 7.40
CA LEU A 60 -6.28 -9.37 7.32
C LEU A 60 -5.70 -10.07 6.11
N ARG A 61 -6.18 -11.26 5.73
CA ARG A 61 -5.78 -12.05 4.54
C ARG A 61 -4.38 -12.73 4.61
N PHE A 62 -3.74 -12.91 5.78
CA PHE A 62 -2.43 -13.60 6.00
C PHE A 62 -2.06 -13.76 7.52
N GLY A 63 -0.84 -14.26 7.89
CA GLY A 63 -0.38 -14.54 9.27
C GLY A 63 1.07 -14.09 9.66
N ARG A 64 1.51 -14.36 10.93
CA ARG A 64 2.48 -13.71 11.91
C ARG A 64 3.93 -13.30 11.49
N GLN A 65 4.50 -12.23 12.11
CA GLN A 65 5.84 -11.59 11.90
C GLN A 65 6.34 -10.75 13.12
N ASP A 66 7.65 -10.40 13.14
CA ASP A 66 8.44 -9.75 14.22
C ASP A 66 8.24 -8.23 14.44
N GLU A 67 8.53 -7.71 15.64
CA GLU A 67 8.36 -6.31 16.07
C GLU A 67 8.89 -5.21 15.12
N ILE A 68 8.19 -4.07 15.11
CA ILE A 68 8.48 -2.86 14.31
C ILE A 68 8.58 -1.65 15.24
N VAL A 69 9.58 -0.81 15.00
CA VAL A 69 9.81 0.45 15.74
C VAL A 69 9.76 1.63 14.77
N CYS A 70 8.79 2.53 14.98
CA CYS A 70 8.65 3.74 14.17
C CYS A 70 9.63 4.85 14.63
N SER A 71 9.83 5.87 13.78
CA SER A 71 10.67 7.05 14.09
C SER A 71 10.32 7.81 15.38
N GLN A 72 9.05 7.80 15.80
CA GLN A 72 8.60 8.39 17.08
C GLN A 72 8.76 7.43 18.28
N ARG A 73 9.47 6.31 18.09
CA ARG A 73 9.64 5.21 19.06
C ARG A 73 8.33 4.49 19.42
N SER A 74 7.27 4.67 18.63
CA SER A 74 6.08 3.83 18.72
C SER A 74 6.47 2.41 18.32
N VAL A 75 6.18 1.45 19.20
CA VAL A 75 6.42 0.03 18.95
C VAL A 75 5.08 -0.63 18.61
N CYS A 76 5.11 -1.51 17.61
CA CYS A 76 4.03 -2.45 17.31
C CYS A 76 4.62 -3.81 16.95
N GLU A 77 3.84 -4.85 17.18
CA GLU A 77 4.22 -6.18 16.71
C GLU A 77 4.23 -6.21 15.18
N GLY A 78 5.09 -7.06 14.59
CA GLY A 78 5.19 -7.21 13.14
C GLY A 78 3.87 -7.53 12.49
N MET A 79 3.11 -8.37 13.18
CA MET A 79 1.82 -8.78 12.72
C MET A 79 0.77 -7.69 12.77
N GLU A 80 0.69 -6.96 13.87
CA GLU A 80 -0.14 -5.77 13.93
C GLU A 80 0.23 -4.79 12.80
N GLY A 81 1.52 -4.54 12.57
CA GLY A 81 1.97 -3.63 11.52
C GLY A 81 1.60 -4.10 10.11
N MET A 82 1.75 -5.39 9.81
CA MET A 82 1.35 -5.93 8.52
C MET A 82 -0.17 -5.89 8.34
N CYS A 83 -0.93 -6.11 9.41
CA CYS A 83 -2.40 -6.01 9.41
C CYS A 83 -2.86 -4.58 9.14
N ILE A 84 -2.21 -3.60 9.78
CA ILE A 84 -2.41 -2.17 9.52
C ILE A 84 -2.13 -1.87 8.04
N LEU A 85 -1.00 -2.37 7.50
CA LEU A 85 -0.65 -2.19 6.09
C LEU A 85 -1.74 -2.74 5.16
N LEU A 86 -2.14 -4.00 5.33
CA LEU A 86 -3.10 -4.63 4.42
C LEU A 86 -4.50 -4.01 4.54
N LYS A 87 -4.97 -3.73 5.76
CA LYS A 87 -6.24 -3.03 5.96
C LYS A 87 -6.24 -1.65 5.34
N ARG A 88 -5.10 -0.95 5.35
CA ARG A 88 -4.95 0.36 4.71
C ARG A 88 -4.93 0.29 3.19
N LEU A 89 -4.39 -0.78 2.61
CA LEU A 89 -4.36 -1.03 1.16
C LEU A 89 -5.71 -1.55 0.61
N ALA A 90 -6.57 -2.12 1.45
CA ALA A 90 -7.94 -2.49 1.07
C ALA A 90 -8.79 -1.22 0.80
N TYR A 91 -9.24 -1.04 -0.44
CA TYR A 91 -9.99 0.14 -0.86
C TYR A 91 -11.51 0.01 -0.62
N PRO A 92 -12.21 1.08 -0.19
CA PRO A 92 -11.71 2.32 0.40
C PRO A 92 -11.60 2.21 1.94
N CYS A 93 -10.49 2.68 2.51
CA CYS A 93 -10.25 2.69 3.95
C CYS A 93 -9.62 4.02 4.36
N ARG A 94 -10.04 4.66 5.48
CA ARG A 94 -9.37 5.83 6.10
C ARG A 94 -8.70 5.42 7.41
N TYR A 95 -7.66 6.15 7.84
CA TYR A 95 -7.04 5.89 9.15
C TYR A 95 -8.02 6.01 10.31
N THR A 96 -9.02 6.90 10.21
CA THR A 96 -10.09 7.04 11.20
C THR A 96 -10.93 5.77 11.33
N ASP A 97 -11.16 5.08 10.22
CA ASP A 97 -11.98 3.86 10.17
C ASP A 97 -11.24 2.66 10.78
N MET A 98 -9.92 2.75 10.87
CA MET A 98 -9.04 1.75 11.47
C MET A 98 -8.89 1.94 12.99
N VAL A 99 -9.18 3.12 13.53
CA VAL A 99 -9.02 3.41 14.97
C VAL A 99 -9.76 2.40 15.87
N PRO A 100 -11.06 2.09 15.64
CA PRO A 100 -11.78 1.16 16.51
C PRO A 100 -11.19 -0.25 16.50
N ARG A 101 -10.51 -0.60 15.41
CA ARG A 101 -9.98 -1.95 15.18
C ARG A 101 -8.59 -2.14 15.80
N PHE A 102 -7.75 -1.11 15.75
CA PHE A 102 -6.36 -1.22 16.19
C PHE A 102 -6.07 -0.54 17.54
N GLY A 103 -7.00 0.26 18.08
CA GLY A 103 -6.80 0.99 19.33
C GLY A 103 -5.66 2.01 19.27
N ARG A 104 -5.24 2.39 18.05
CA ARG A 104 -4.16 3.33 17.79
C ARG A 104 -4.71 4.64 17.26
N ASN A 105 -4.06 5.75 17.61
CA ASN A 105 -4.42 7.03 17.02
C ASN A 105 -4.02 7.08 15.53
N THR A 106 -4.63 7.99 14.76
CA THR A 106 -4.41 8.08 13.31
C THR A 106 -2.96 8.37 12.92
N THR A 107 -2.21 9.07 13.78
CA THR A 107 -0.79 9.38 13.55
C THR A 107 0.06 8.13 13.71
N GLU A 108 -0.14 7.35 14.80
CA GLU A 108 0.51 6.06 14.99
C GLU A 108 0.23 5.12 13.81
N LEU A 109 -1.03 5.00 13.38
CA LEU A 109 -1.41 4.16 12.24
C LEU A 109 -0.70 4.56 10.95
N CYS A 110 -0.58 5.87 10.69
CA CYS A 110 0.13 6.39 9.53
C CYS A 110 1.63 6.08 9.58
N LEU A 111 2.26 6.24 10.75
CA LEU A 111 3.68 5.96 10.93
C LEU A 111 3.97 4.47 10.73
N ILE A 112 3.20 3.59 11.36
CA ILE A 112 3.33 2.14 11.22
C ILE A 112 3.11 1.71 9.76
N PHE A 113 2.10 2.27 9.09
CA PHE A 113 1.85 2.00 7.67
C PHE A 113 3.05 2.33 6.78
N ASN A 114 3.64 3.51 6.95
CA ASN A 114 4.77 3.93 6.13
C ASN A 114 6.02 3.10 6.45
N GLU A 115 6.31 2.85 7.73
CA GLU A 115 7.44 2.01 8.16
C GLU A 115 7.34 0.60 7.56
N MET A 116 6.14 0.01 7.59
CA MET A 116 5.91 -1.31 6.99
C MET A 116 6.03 -1.31 5.48
N GLN A 117 5.55 -0.27 4.81
CA GLN A 117 5.71 -0.11 3.37
C GLN A 117 7.20 -0.03 2.99
N ASP A 118 7.97 0.78 3.72
CA ASP A 118 9.41 0.96 3.50
C ASP A 118 10.20 -0.32 3.81
N LEU A 119 9.85 -1.04 4.88
CA LEU A 119 10.45 -2.32 5.23
C LEU A 119 10.23 -3.37 4.14
N ILE A 120 8.99 -3.53 3.65
CA ILE A 120 8.68 -4.48 2.57
C ILE A 120 9.40 -4.09 1.29
N TYR A 121 9.38 -2.80 0.93
CA TYR A 121 10.04 -2.33 -0.27
C TYR A 121 11.55 -2.56 -0.20
N THR A 122 12.19 -2.20 0.90
CA THR A 122 13.64 -2.37 1.10
C THR A 122 14.02 -3.86 1.09
N THR A 123 13.24 -4.69 1.77
CA THR A 123 13.54 -6.13 1.91
C THR A 123 13.22 -6.92 0.66
N HIS A 124 12.16 -6.57 -0.08
CA HIS A 124 11.59 -7.44 -1.12
C HIS A 124 11.48 -6.81 -2.51
N SER A 125 11.76 -5.52 -2.72
CA SER A 125 11.66 -4.92 -4.06
C SER A 125 12.55 -5.59 -5.11
N HIS A 126 13.67 -6.19 -4.68
CA HIS A 126 14.55 -6.98 -5.55
C HIS A 126 13.81 -8.14 -6.23
N ARG A 127 12.73 -8.67 -5.65
CA ARG A 127 11.94 -9.77 -6.26
C ARG A 127 11.18 -9.35 -7.52
N LEU A 128 10.87 -8.06 -7.65
CA LEU A 128 10.19 -7.49 -8.83
C LEU A 128 11.17 -6.83 -9.82
N LYS A 129 12.44 -6.72 -9.45
CA LYS A 129 13.51 -6.11 -10.28
C LYS A 129 14.49 -7.15 -10.82
N ASN A 130 14.76 -8.20 -10.04
CA ASN A 130 15.75 -9.22 -10.39
C ASN A 130 15.04 -10.45 -10.93
N TRP A 131 15.20 -10.69 -12.22
CA TRP A 131 14.58 -11.80 -12.94
C TRP A 131 15.29 -13.14 -12.68
N ASP A 132 16.62 -13.13 -12.64
CA ASP A 132 17.51 -14.28 -12.54
C ASP A 132 17.38 -15.02 -11.20
N ARG A 133 17.25 -14.27 -10.11
CA ARG A 133 17.18 -14.81 -8.74
C ARG A 133 15.77 -15.17 -8.31
N ASN A 134 14.78 -15.01 -9.18
CA ASN A 134 13.40 -15.27 -8.82
C ASN A 134 13.05 -16.76 -9.06
N PRO A 135 12.66 -17.54 -8.03
CA PRO A 135 12.42 -18.98 -8.15
C PRO A 135 11.34 -19.37 -9.17
N PHE A 136 10.36 -18.50 -9.43
CA PHE A 136 9.31 -18.79 -10.41
C PHE A 136 9.63 -18.30 -11.83
N LEU A 137 10.79 -17.67 -12.04
CA LEU A 137 11.30 -17.20 -13.34
C LEU A 137 12.55 -17.99 -13.80
N GLN A 138 12.76 -19.18 -13.23
CA GLN A 138 13.85 -20.07 -13.65
C GLN A 138 13.58 -20.66 -15.05
N PRO A 139 14.60 -21.01 -15.85
CA PRO A 139 14.43 -21.43 -17.25
C PRO A 139 13.37 -22.53 -17.46
N TYR A 140 13.37 -23.54 -16.59
CA TYR A 140 12.38 -24.62 -16.64
C TYR A 140 10.93 -24.11 -16.45
N GLN A 141 10.70 -23.14 -15.57
CA GLN A 141 9.36 -22.55 -15.39
C GLN A 141 8.97 -21.68 -16.59
N LEU A 142 9.92 -20.93 -17.17
CA LEU A 142 9.66 -20.11 -18.36
C LEU A 142 9.22 -20.97 -19.55
N HIS A 143 9.85 -22.12 -19.76
CA HIS A 143 9.42 -23.08 -20.80
C HIS A 143 8.01 -23.62 -20.50
N ARG A 144 7.72 -23.99 -19.25
CA ARG A 144 6.36 -24.43 -18.88
C ARG A 144 5.31 -23.36 -19.12
N TYR A 145 5.63 -22.09 -18.85
CA TYR A 145 4.74 -20.98 -19.13
C TYR A 145 4.53 -20.79 -20.64
N ALA A 146 5.60 -20.90 -21.44
CA ALA A 146 5.54 -20.83 -22.88
C ALA A 146 4.68 -21.95 -23.49
N ASP A 147 4.92 -23.19 -23.07
CA ASP A 147 4.12 -24.34 -23.49
C ASP A 147 2.64 -24.15 -23.12
N ALA A 148 2.35 -23.70 -21.90
CA ALA A 148 0.99 -23.44 -21.45
C ALA A 148 0.30 -22.36 -22.29
N ILE A 149 1.01 -21.28 -22.62
CA ILE A 149 0.48 -20.19 -23.47
C ILE A 149 0.27 -20.67 -24.91
N HIS A 150 1.22 -21.41 -25.48
CA HIS A 150 1.11 -21.98 -26.83
C HIS A 150 -0.04 -22.98 -26.95
N LEU A 151 -0.21 -23.86 -25.96
CA LEU A 151 -1.33 -24.81 -25.89
C LEU A 151 -2.70 -24.12 -25.83
N GLN A 152 -2.77 -22.88 -25.33
CA GLN A 152 -4.00 -22.06 -25.35
C GLN A 152 -4.24 -21.37 -26.71
N GLY A 153 -3.40 -21.63 -27.72
CA GLY A 153 -3.56 -21.13 -29.09
C GLY A 153 -2.69 -19.92 -29.44
N SER A 154 -1.70 -19.57 -28.62
CA SER A 154 -0.75 -18.51 -28.97
C SER A 154 0.07 -18.90 -30.21
N PRO A 155 0.20 -18.00 -31.21
CA PRO A 155 1.06 -18.23 -32.36
C PRO A 155 2.56 -18.20 -32.01
N LEU A 156 2.90 -17.65 -30.84
CA LEU A 156 4.27 -17.65 -30.32
C LEU A 156 4.50 -18.91 -29.48
N GLU A 157 5.49 -19.70 -29.86
CA GLU A 157 5.90 -20.94 -29.16
C GLU A 157 6.70 -20.65 -27.88
N ASN A 158 7.31 -19.48 -27.77
CA ASN A 158 8.25 -19.12 -26.71
C ASN A 158 7.75 -17.99 -25.79
N CYS A 159 6.46 -17.65 -25.84
CA CYS A 159 5.89 -16.56 -25.06
C CYS A 159 5.62 -17.00 -23.61
N PHE A 160 6.36 -16.48 -22.62
CA PHE A 160 6.21 -16.90 -21.21
C PHE A 160 5.37 -15.96 -20.33
N GLY A 161 4.94 -14.81 -20.85
CA GLY A 161 4.22 -13.82 -20.06
C GLY A 161 3.78 -12.61 -20.89
N PHE A 162 3.02 -11.73 -20.24
CA PHE A 162 2.34 -10.61 -20.87
C PHE A 162 2.75 -9.30 -20.24
N VAL A 163 3.13 -8.33 -21.07
CA VAL A 163 3.40 -6.95 -20.64
C VAL A 163 2.12 -6.14 -20.78
N ASP A 164 1.69 -5.49 -19.70
CA ASP A 164 0.54 -4.59 -19.73
C ASP A 164 0.82 -3.26 -18.99
N GLY A 165 0.25 -2.19 -19.54
CA GLY A 165 0.24 -0.85 -18.95
C GLY A 165 -1.09 -0.57 -18.25
N THR A 166 -1.11 -0.63 -16.93
CA THR A 166 -2.32 -0.33 -16.15
C THR A 166 -2.43 1.15 -15.81
N VAL A 167 -3.57 1.76 -16.17
CA VAL A 167 -3.95 3.13 -15.75
C VAL A 167 -4.62 3.08 -14.37
N ARG A 168 -4.10 3.84 -13.41
CA ARG A 168 -4.68 4.02 -12.07
C ARG A 168 -5.15 5.46 -11.90
N SER A 169 -6.47 5.63 -11.84
CA SER A 169 -7.09 6.94 -11.60
C SER A 169 -6.66 7.52 -10.26
N ILE A 170 -6.40 8.83 -10.25
CA ILE A 170 -6.07 9.61 -9.07
C ILE A 170 -7.01 10.81 -8.94
N ALA A 171 -7.09 11.37 -7.74
CA ALA A 171 -7.72 12.67 -7.55
C ALA A 171 -7.00 13.75 -8.37
N ARG A 172 -7.72 14.81 -8.75
CA ARG A 172 -7.15 15.83 -9.61
C ARG A 172 -5.99 16.56 -8.91
N PRO A 173 -4.73 16.50 -9.41
CA PRO A 173 -3.64 17.13 -8.72
C PRO A 173 -3.65 18.63 -8.97
N THR A 174 -3.15 19.39 -7.99
CA THR A 174 -3.03 20.85 -8.05
C THR A 174 -1.85 21.29 -8.92
N LYS A 175 -0.78 20.48 -8.96
CA LYS A 175 0.40 20.65 -9.83
C LYS A 175 0.42 19.56 -10.90
N ASN A 176 1.07 19.83 -12.03
CA ASN A 176 1.27 18.85 -13.11
C ASN A 176 0.00 18.20 -13.67
N GLN A 177 -1.13 18.90 -13.57
CA GLN A 177 -2.45 18.39 -13.97
C GLN A 177 -2.46 17.88 -15.43
N ARG A 178 -1.82 18.62 -16.34
CA ARG A 178 -1.75 18.24 -17.77
C ARG A 178 -0.90 16.99 -18.01
N LEU A 179 0.12 16.76 -17.19
CA LEU A 179 1.00 15.57 -17.29
C LEU A 179 0.28 14.32 -16.79
N MET A 180 -0.51 14.47 -15.73
CA MET A 180 -1.27 13.37 -15.14
C MET A 180 -2.58 13.09 -15.88
N TYR A 181 -3.06 13.97 -16.77
CA TYR A 181 -4.31 13.72 -17.50
C TYR A 181 -4.12 12.68 -18.61
N ASN A 182 -4.80 11.55 -18.49
CA ASN A 182 -4.88 10.55 -19.55
C ASN A 182 -6.03 10.91 -20.49
N GLY A 183 -5.71 11.36 -21.71
CA GLY A 183 -6.71 11.78 -22.69
C GLY A 183 -7.61 10.65 -23.18
N HIS A 184 -7.11 9.41 -23.23
CA HIS A 184 -7.87 8.25 -23.69
C HIS A 184 -8.95 7.83 -22.69
N LYS A 185 -8.60 7.73 -21.40
CA LYS A 185 -9.52 7.39 -20.31
C LYS A 185 -10.28 8.60 -19.75
N ARG A 186 -9.89 9.82 -20.13
CA ARG A 186 -10.47 11.10 -19.68
C ARG A 186 -10.47 11.27 -18.15
N VAL A 187 -9.41 10.79 -17.49
CA VAL A 187 -9.20 10.88 -16.04
C VAL A 187 -7.78 11.30 -15.74
N HIS A 188 -7.55 11.88 -14.57
CA HIS A 188 -6.19 12.08 -14.05
C HIS A 188 -5.72 10.74 -13.50
N ALA A 189 -4.54 10.31 -13.91
CA ALA A 189 -4.06 8.98 -13.61
C ALA A 189 -2.52 8.94 -13.53
N ILE A 190 -2.05 7.88 -12.88
CA ILE A 190 -0.70 7.37 -13.04
C ILE A 190 -0.78 6.08 -13.83
N LYS A 191 0.30 5.76 -14.55
CA LYS A 191 0.44 4.47 -15.22
C LYS A 191 1.48 3.62 -14.51
N VAL A 192 1.26 2.31 -14.50
CA VAL A 192 2.25 1.32 -14.08
C VAL A 192 2.35 0.28 -15.19
N GLN A 193 3.56 -0.19 -15.47
CA GLN A 193 3.76 -1.32 -16.37
C GLN A 193 4.05 -2.55 -15.53
N SER A 194 3.44 -3.67 -15.86
CA SER A 194 3.71 -4.95 -15.22
C SER A 194 3.91 -6.06 -16.23
N VAL A 195 4.74 -7.04 -15.87
CA VAL A 195 4.81 -8.33 -16.55
C VAL A 195 4.10 -9.36 -15.70
N VAL A 196 3.10 -10.02 -16.25
CA VAL A 196 2.33 -11.07 -15.57
C VAL A 196 2.62 -12.42 -16.22
N THR A 197 2.86 -13.43 -15.37
CA THR A 197 3.13 -14.82 -15.80
C THR A 197 1.88 -15.69 -15.67
N PRO A 198 1.79 -16.84 -16.38
CA PRO A 198 0.61 -17.72 -16.38
C PRO A 198 0.18 -18.25 -15.01
N ASN A 199 1.06 -18.24 -14.01
CA ASN A 199 0.71 -18.62 -12.63
C ASN A 199 -0.03 -17.51 -11.87
N GLY A 200 -0.31 -16.36 -12.51
CA GLY A 200 -0.99 -15.21 -11.93
C GLY A 200 -0.08 -14.25 -11.15
N LEU A 201 1.22 -14.52 -11.06
CA LEU A 201 2.19 -13.67 -10.36
C LEU A 201 2.74 -12.58 -11.29
N VAL A 202 3.00 -11.43 -10.68
CA VAL A 202 3.71 -10.31 -11.30
C VAL A 202 5.21 -10.59 -11.25
N ALA A 203 5.82 -10.75 -12.43
CA ALA A 203 7.25 -10.98 -12.59
C ALA A 203 8.07 -9.68 -12.50
N ASN A 204 7.51 -8.58 -12.99
CA ASN A 204 8.14 -7.27 -12.94
C ASN A 204 7.08 -6.17 -12.81
N LEU A 205 7.44 -5.09 -12.12
CA LEU A 205 6.61 -3.91 -11.95
C LEU A 205 7.46 -2.65 -12.09
N SER A 206 7.05 -1.77 -12.99
CA SER A 206 7.71 -0.50 -13.29
C SER A 206 6.74 0.68 -13.18
N GLY A 207 7.26 1.82 -12.72
CA GLY A 207 6.49 3.05 -12.52
C GLY A 207 6.69 3.63 -11.11
N PRO A 208 5.87 4.62 -10.71
CA PRO A 208 4.76 5.20 -11.47
C PRO A 208 5.21 6.10 -12.62
N PHE A 209 4.47 6.07 -13.74
CA PHE A 209 4.64 6.94 -14.91
C PHE A 209 3.51 7.96 -15.02
N GLU A 210 3.76 9.05 -15.75
CA GLU A 210 2.77 10.10 -16.01
C GLU A 210 1.57 9.54 -16.79
N GLY A 211 0.34 9.88 -16.39
CA GLY A 211 -0.88 9.36 -17.01
C GLY A 211 -1.02 9.63 -18.51
N LYS A 212 -0.39 10.69 -19.03
CA LYS A 212 -0.39 11.05 -20.46
C LYS A 212 0.51 10.15 -21.31
N ARG A 213 1.49 9.45 -20.73
CA ARG A 213 2.51 8.68 -21.47
C ARG A 213 1.87 7.53 -22.26
N HIS A 214 2.41 7.26 -23.45
CA HIS A 214 2.01 6.11 -24.25
C HIS A 214 2.70 4.84 -23.73
N ASP A 215 2.07 3.68 -23.88
CA ASP A 215 2.58 2.43 -23.30
C ASP A 215 3.91 1.99 -23.94
N SER A 216 4.10 2.26 -25.24
CA SER A 216 5.39 2.05 -25.91
C SER A 216 6.52 2.91 -25.34
N THR A 217 6.23 4.17 -24.97
CA THR A 217 7.21 5.04 -24.30
C THR A 217 7.56 4.49 -22.92
N ILE A 218 6.55 4.02 -22.19
CA ILE A 218 6.75 3.40 -20.87
C ILE A 218 7.62 2.14 -21.00
N LEU A 219 7.37 1.30 -22.01
CA LEU A 219 8.19 0.11 -22.26
C LEU A 219 9.66 0.46 -22.51
N GLN A 220 9.93 1.51 -23.27
CA GLN A 220 11.29 1.98 -23.47
C GLN A 220 11.92 2.55 -22.19
N GLU A 221 11.20 3.42 -21.46
CA GLU A 221 11.70 4.07 -20.24
C GLU A 221 11.87 3.10 -19.06
N SER A 222 11.10 2.00 -19.03
CA SER A 222 11.19 0.98 -17.96
C SER A 222 12.51 0.22 -17.93
N GLY A 223 13.25 0.18 -19.05
CA GLY A 223 14.43 -0.68 -19.20
C GLY A 223 14.11 -2.16 -19.38
N LEU A 224 12.82 -2.56 -19.41
CA LEU A 224 12.39 -3.96 -19.47
C LEU A 224 13.00 -4.73 -20.64
N LEU A 225 13.09 -4.13 -21.82
CA LEU A 225 13.68 -4.79 -23.00
C LEU A 225 15.18 -5.08 -22.80
N THR A 226 15.90 -4.18 -22.13
CA THR A 226 17.32 -4.36 -21.80
C THR A 226 17.50 -5.47 -20.77
N ASP A 227 16.65 -5.49 -19.73
CA ASP A 227 16.66 -6.54 -18.72
C ASP A 227 16.39 -7.90 -19.36
N LEU A 228 15.41 -7.98 -20.26
CA LEU A 228 15.09 -9.19 -21.00
C LEU A 228 16.26 -9.64 -21.86
N CYS A 229 16.96 -8.78 -22.58
CA CYS A 229 18.12 -9.18 -23.38
C CYS A 229 19.17 -9.98 -22.57
N SER A 230 19.30 -9.74 -21.27
CA SER A 230 20.18 -10.53 -20.39
C SER A 230 19.64 -11.94 -20.07
N LEU A 231 18.32 -12.10 -19.98
CA LEU A 231 17.63 -13.39 -19.80
C LEU A 231 17.40 -14.15 -21.10
N LEU A 232 17.33 -13.43 -22.23
CA LEU A 232 16.97 -13.93 -23.55
C LEU A 232 18.07 -14.73 -24.25
N GLN A 233 19.20 -15.01 -23.58
CA GLN A 233 20.19 -15.99 -24.04
C GLN A 233 19.59 -17.41 -24.22
N TRP A 234 18.33 -17.61 -23.83
CA TRP A 234 17.59 -18.88 -23.82
C TRP A 234 16.41 -18.92 -24.80
N GLY A 235 16.23 -17.89 -25.65
CA GLY A 235 15.20 -17.91 -26.70
C GLY A 235 13.75 -17.71 -26.24
N ALA A 236 13.51 -17.28 -25.00
CA ALA A 236 12.17 -16.92 -24.49
C ALA A 236 11.64 -15.63 -25.15
N THR A 237 10.36 -15.26 -25.01
CA THR A 237 9.82 -13.98 -25.48
C THR A 237 8.65 -13.54 -24.58
N LEU A 238 8.38 -12.24 -24.51
CA LEU A 238 7.16 -11.70 -23.90
C LEU A 238 6.20 -11.23 -24.97
N PHE A 239 4.90 -11.43 -24.73
CA PHE A 239 3.88 -10.80 -25.54
C PHE A 239 3.61 -9.38 -25.02
N VAL A 240 3.61 -8.41 -25.94
CA VAL A 240 3.29 -7.01 -25.67
C VAL A 240 2.01 -6.69 -26.43
N TRP A 241 0.99 -6.19 -25.72
CA TRP A 241 -0.30 -5.77 -26.29
C TRP A 241 -0.22 -4.45 -27.05
#